data_AF-A0A497A0I7-F1
#
_entry.id   AF-A0A497A0I7-F1
#
_cell.length_a   1.000
_cell.length_b   1.000
_cell.length_c   1.000
_cell.angle_alpha   90.00
_cell.angle_beta   90.00
_cell.angle_gamma   90.00
#
_symmetry.space_group_name_H-M   'P 1'
#
loop_
_entity.id
_entity.type
_entity.pdbx_description
1 polymer ?
#
loop_
_entity_poly.entity_id
_entity_poly.type
_entity_poly.pdbx_seq_one_letter_code
_entity_poly.pdbx_strand_id
1 'polypeptide(L)'
;MVHQQQPQEYVSIIGLSYLKPITKLLEDLETFGPKGPNDVQASSTENGYSASVIILTMLLVESAIARTQYIRGDKPAKKPLDFVRAAYPNSGFVDLLEELFVVRDVIAHNHVWEAQYLWDDQVGMKLVFAALESGYGDKKFKRMIDHVNRKTRQLGINLFPTRICREDARVVLKIAVKFLLFLENKNRRYFYISDQYVRYRDQSVRFVDLVASLGQGSGKEVANRMINK
;
A
#
# COMPACT_ATOMS: atom_id res chain seq x y z
N MET A 1 6.33 31.57 40.78
CA MET A 1 5.24 31.49 39.79
C MET A 1 4.99 30.02 39.51
N VAL A 2 3.81 29.50 39.83
CA VAL A 2 3.46 28.10 39.56
C VAL A 2 3.01 28.02 38.11
N HIS A 3 3.78 27.34 37.25
CA HIS A 3 3.27 26.98 35.92
C HIS A 3 2.13 25.99 36.12
N GLN A 4 0.89 26.48 36.02
CA GLN A 4 -0.27 25.61 35.87
C GLN A 4 -0.10 24.83 34.57
N GLN A 5 0.16 23.54 34.70
CA GLN A 5 0.20 22.63 33.57
C GLN A 5 -1.23 22.49 33.04
N GLN A 6 -1.50 23.12 31.90
CA GLN A 6 -2.75 22.92 31.18
C GLN A 6 -2.79 21.48 30.62
N PRO A 7 -3.90 20.74 30.80
CA PRO A 7 -4.07 19.43 30.18
C PRO A 7 -3.89 19.50 28.66
N GLN A 8 -3.13 18.57 28.09
CA GLN A 8 -2.96 18.44 26.64
C GLN A 8 -3.86 17.32 26.10
N GLU A 9 -4.53 17.60 24.99
CA GLU A 9 -5.38 16.61 24.31
C GLU A 9 -4.55 15.73 23.36
N TYR A 10 -4.83 14.42 23.37
CA TYR A 10 -4.17 13.44 22.51
C TYR A 10 -5.21 12.54 21.83
N VAL A 11 -4.99 12.27 20.53
CA VAL A 11 -5.84 11.38 19.72
C VAL A 11 -5.04 10.14 19.38
N SER A 12 -5.44 9.01 19.97
CA SER A 12 -4.76 7.73 19.79
C SER A 12 -5.13 7.07 18.47
N ILE A 13 -4.11 6.71 17.69
CA ILE A 13 -4.21 5.83 16.53
C ILE A 13 -2.96 4.98 16.39
N ILE A 14 -3.07 3.83 15.72
CA ILE A 14 -1.95 2.91 15.51
C ILE A 14 -1.14 3.21 14.24
N GLY A 15 -1.65 4.01 13.30
CA GLY A 15 -1.13 4.14 11.94
C GLY A 15 0.38 4.36 11.84
N LEU A 16 0.93 5.33 12.57
CA LEU A 16 2.38 5.63 12.54
C LEU A 16 3.25 4.47 13.04
N SER A 17 2.71 3.58 13.88
CA SER A 17 3.43 2.39 14.36
C SER A 17 3.68 1.37 13.24
N TYR A 18 2.96 1.44 12.12
CA TYR A 18 3.18 0.53 10.98
C TYR A 18 4.38 0.90 10.12
N LEU A 19 4.93 2.12 10.23
CA LEU A 19 6.05 2.55 9.38
C LEU A 19 7.29 1.66 9.55
N LYS A 20 7.62 1.29 10.80
CA LYS A 20 8.76 0.42 11.12
C LYS A 20 8.59 -1.00 10.55
N PRO A 21 7.50 -1.75 10.81
CA PRO A 21 7.33 -3.08 10.24
C PRO A 21 7.22 -3.05 8.70
N ILE A 22 6.56 -2.05 8.10
CA ILE A 22 6.57 -1.88 6.64
C ILE A 22 8.01 -1.76 6.12
N THR A 23 8.82 -0.92 6.77
CA THR A 23 10.22 -0.72 6.38
C THR A 23 11.03 -2.01 6.50
N LYS A 24 10.86 -2.76 7.59
CA LYS A 24 11.56 -4.04 7.79
C LYS A 24 11.19 -5.07 6.72
N LEU A 25 9.91 -5.17 6.37
CA LEU A 25 9.44 -6.07 5.31
C LEU A 25 9.99 -5.66 3.94
N LEU A 26 10.14 -4.36 3.67
CA LEU A 26 10.76 -3.87 2.43
C LEU A 26 12.25 -4.25 2.35
N GLU A 27 13.00 -4.09 3.44
CA GLU A 27 14.42 -4.52 3.49
C GLU A 27 14.58 -6.00 3.19
N ASP A 28 13.77 -6.82 3.84
CA ASP A 28 13.78 -8.27 3.63
C ASP A 28 13.43 -8.57 2.18
N LEU A 29 12.37 -7.95 1.65
CA LEU A 29 11.94 -8.11 0.27
C LEU A 29 13.03 -7.72 -0.74
N GLU A 30 13.84 -6.69 -0.46
CA GLU A 30 14.97 -6.29 -1.32
C GLU A 30 16.15 -7.26 -1.28
N THR A 31 16.36 -7.97 -0.16
CA THR A 31 17.47 -8.92 0.02
C THR A 31 17.36 -10.11 -0.95
N PHE A 32 16.15 -10.50 -1.33
CA PHE A 32 15.92 -11.65 -2.21
C PHE A 32 16.13 -11.37 -3.71
N GLY A 33 16.38 -10.11 -4.11
CA GLY A 33 16.58 -9.71 -5.51
C GLY A 33 15.28 -9.75 -6.33
N PRO A 34 15.10 -8.89 -7.37
CA PRO A 34 13.85 -8.88 -8.15
C PRO A 34 13.77 -10.12 -9.04
N LYS A 35 12.77 -10.98 -8.81
CA LYS A 35 12.42 -12.04 -9.75
C LYS A 35 11.14 -11.68 -10.50
N GLY A 36 10.17 -11.12 -9.78
CA GLY A 36 8.85 -10.86 -10.33
C GLY A 36 8.04 -12.14 -10.54
N PRO A 37 6.76 -12.01 -10.90
CA PRO A 37 5.90 -13.16 -11.16
C PRO A 37 6.11 -13.71 -12.58
N ASN A 38 5.99 -15.03 -12.73
CA ASN A 38 5.67 -15.65 -14.04
C ASN A 38 4.17 -15.44 -14.34
N ASP A 39 3.58 -16.19 -15.28
CA ASP A 39 2.18 -16.02 -15.67
C ASP A 39 1.15 -16.43 -14.59
N VAL A 40 1.56 -17.21 -13.59
CA VAL A 40 0.68 -17.79 -12.58
C VAL A 40 0.99 -17.27 -11.17
N GLN A 41 2.27 -17.04 -10.84
CA GLN A 41 2.68 -16.70 -9.48
C GLN A 41 4.02 -15.96 -9.39
N ALA A 42 4.20 -15.23 -8.29
CA ALA A 42 5.50 -14.89 -7.75
C ALA A 42 6.03 -16.02 -6.85
N SER A 43 7.31 -15.97 -6.47
CA SER A 43 7.83 -16.87 -5.44
C SER A 43 7.07 -16.70 -4.12
N SER A 44 6.93 -17.75 -3.31
CA SER A 44 6.22 -17.69 -2.03
C SER A 44 6.76 -16.59 -1.10
N THR A 45 8.09 -16.44 -1.05
CA THR A 45 8.76 -15.37 -0.30
C THR A 45 8.38 -13.99 -0.85
N GLU A 46 8.58 -13.74 -2.15
CA GLU A 46 8.26 -12.43 -2.75
C GLU A 46 6.78 -12.09 -2.58
N ASN A 47 5.89 -13.07 -2.77
CA ASN A 47 4.45 -12.93 -2.62
C ASN A 47 4.05 -12.58 -1.18
N GLY A 48 4.50 -13.37 -0.20
CA GLY A 48 4.13 -13.19 1.21
C GLY A 48 4.60 -11.86 1.80
N TYR A 49 5.86 -11.47 1.52
CA TYR A 49 6.39 -10.18 1.95
C TYR A 49 5.67 -9.01 1.27
N SER A 50 5.42 -9.10 -0.05
CA SER A 50 4.71 -8.05 -0.79
C SER A 50 3.27 -7.88 -0.30
N ALA A 51 2.53 -8.97 -0.12
CA ALA A 51 1.18 -8.95 0.42
C ALA A 51 1.14 -8.35 1.84
N SER A 52 2.13 -8.67 2.68
CA SER A 52 2.23 -8.13 4.04
C SER A 52 2.51 -6.62 4.05
N VAL A 53 3.40 -6.14 3.17
CA VAL A 53 3.63 -4.69 2.98
C VAL A 53 2.33 -4.00 2.55
N ILE A 54 1.60 -4.58 1.60
CA ILE A 54 0.32 -4.02 1.11
C ILE A 54 -0.70 -3.93 2.24
N ILE A 55 -0.91 -5.01 3.01
CA ILE A 55 -1.89 -5.02 4.10
C ILE A 55 -1.55 -4.00 5.17
N LEU A 56 -0.31 -3.95 5.65
CA LEU A 56 0.09 -2.97 6.65
C LEU A 56 -0.02 -1.52 6.13
N THR A 57 0.29 -1.30 4.86
CA THR A 57 0.11 0.00 4.21
C THR A 57 -1.36 0.41 4.17
N MET A 58 -2.27 -0.54 3.92
CA MET A 58 -3.70 -0.25 3.91
C MET A 58 -4.25 0.04 5.30
N LEU A 59 -3.78 -0.67 6.33
CA LEU A 59 -4.12 -0.34 7.73
C LEU A 59 -3.60 1.05 8.13
N LEU A 60 -2.43 1.45 7.63
CA LEU A 60 -1.91 2.82 7.80
C LEU A 60 -2.85 3.85 7.15
N VAL A 61 -3.32 3.62 5.91
CA VAL A 61 -4.26 4.50 5.21
C VAL A 61 -5.59 4.61 5.95
N GLU A 62 -6.18 3.48 6.37
CA GLU A 62 -7.43 3.45 7.12
C GLU A 62 -7.30 4.18 8.45
N SER A 63 -6.17 4.00 9.15
CA SER A 63 -5.88 4.71 10.40
C SER A 63 -5.79 6.23 10.20
N ALA A 64 -5.18 6.69 9.10
CA ALA A 64 -5.12 8.10 8.77
C ALA A 64 -6.48 8.69 8.40
N ILE A 65 -7.31 7.95 7.67
CA ILE A 65 -8.69 8.34 7.37
C ILE A 65 -9.51 8.49 8.65
N ALA A 66 -9.48 7.48 9.53
CA ALA A 66 -10.22 7.51 10.79
C ALA A 66 -9.81 8.71 11.66
N ARG A 67 -8.50 8.99 11.75
CA ARG A 67 -8.01 10.16 12.49
C ARG A 67 -8.45 11.47 11.86
N THR A 68 -8.41 11.55 10.54
CA THR A 68 -8.85 12.73 9.79
C THR A 68 -10.33 13.01 10.06
N GLN A 69 -11.19 11.99 10.01
CA GLN A 69 -12.61 12.11 10.34
C GLN A 69 -12.82 12.65 11.75
N TYR A 70 -12.11 12.07 12.72
CA TYR A 70 -12.18 12.51 14.11
C TYR A 70 -11.79 13.98 14.28
N ILE A 71 -10.64 14.40 13.74
CA ILE A 71 -10.14 15.78 13.89
C ILE A 71 -11.04 16.80 13.17
N ARG A 72 -11.74 16.38 12.11
CA ARG A 72 -12.72 17.21 11.41
C ARG A 72 -14.07 17.30 12.12
N GLY A 73 -14.33 16.44 13.12
CA GLY A 73 -15.64 16.30 13.73
C GLY A 73 -16.67 15.62 12.83
N ASP A 74 -16.22 14.89 11.80
CA ASP A 74 -17.11 14.19 10.88
C ASP A 74 -17.69 12.94 11.55
N LYS A 75 -18.94 12.60 11.24
CA LYS A 75 -19.52 11.31 11.65
C LYS A 75 -18.70 10.17 11.02
N PRO A 76 -18.28 9.14 11.80
CA PRO A 76 -17.54 8.01 11.25
C PRO A 76 -18.32 7.33 10.13
N ALA A 77 -17.75 7.37 8.92
CA ALA A 77 -18.28 6.62 7.77
C ALA A 77 -18.08 5.12 7.99
N LYS A 78 -19.07 4.30 7.61
CA LYS A 78 -18.95 2.83 7.68
C LYS A 78 -17.81 2.29 6.82
N LYS A 79 -17.51 2.95 5.70
CA LYS A 79 -16.41 2.61 4.80
C LYS A 79 -15.45 3.81 4.71
N PRO A 80 -14.14 3.61 4.91
CA PRO A 80 -13.16 4.71 4.84
C PRO A 80 -13.20 5.49 3.51
N LEU A 81 -13.40 4.79 2.38
CA LEU A 81 -13.46 5.42 1.06
C LEU A 81 -14.66 6.36 0.89
N ASP A 82 -15.79 6.10 1.56
CA ASP A 82 -16.98 6.95 1.47
C ASP A 82 -16.70 8.33 2.08
N PHE A 83 -15.89 8.38 3.14
CA PHE A 83 -15.40 9.64 3.68
C PHE A 83 -14.52 10.38 2.67
N VAL A 84 -13.56 9.71 2.03
CA VAL A 84 -12.68 10.38 1.06
C VAL A 84 -13.49 10.93 -0.11
N ARG A 85 -14.47 10.17 -0.62
CA ARG A 85 -15.35 10.60 -1.71
C ARG A 85 -16.18 11.83 -1.32
N ALA A 86 -16.69 11.89 -0.09
CA ALA A 86 -17.49 13.02 0.39
C ALA A 86 -16.64 14.25 0.71
N ALA A 87 -15.52 14.08 1.42
CA ALA A 87 -14.68 15.18 1.88
C ALA A 87 -13.75 15.73 0.79
N TYR A 88 -13.34 14.89 -0.17
CA TYR A 88 -12.32 15.20 -1.16
C TYR A 88 -12.67 14.70 -2.58
N PRO A 89 -13.87 15.02 -3.12
CA PRO A 89 -14.37 14.44 -4.38
C PRO A 89 -13.46 14.72 -5.59
N ASN A 90 -12.82 15.89 -5.63
CA ASN A 90 -11.98 16.34 -6.75
C ASN A 90 -10.48 16.17 -6.49
N SER A 91 -10.09 15.34 -5.51
CA SER A 91 -8.69 15.17 -5.13
C SER A 91 -7.86 14.29 -6.08
N GLY A 92 -8.52 13.58 -7.00
CA GLY A 92 -7.89 12.55 -7.84
C GLY A 92 -7.52 11.27 -7.09
N PHE A 93 -7.70 11.21 -5.76
CA PHE A 93 -7.36 10.03 -4.95
C PHE A 93 -8.51 9.02 -4.81
N VAL A 94 -9.75 9.39 -5.12
CA VAL A 94 -10.91 8.51 -4.90
C VAL A 94 -10.76 7.20 -5.68
N ASP A 95 -10.52 7.27 -6.98
CA ASP A 95 -10.38 6.08 -7.83
C ASP A 95 -9.12 5.28 -7.49
N LEU A 96 -8.00 5.98 -7.24
CA LEU A 96 -6.75 5.36 -6.83
C LEU A 96 -6.90 4.55 -5.52
N LEU A 97 -7.54 5.14 -4.51
CA LEU A 97 -7.79 4.44 -3.25
C LEU A 97 -8.82 3.33 -3.42
N GLU A 98 -9.81 3.49 -4.30
CA GLU A 98 -10.77 2.42 -4.60
C GLU A 98 -10.06 1.17 -5.13
N GLU A 99 -9.08 1.33 -6.03
CA GLU A 99 -8.23 0.23 -6.48
C GLU A 99 -7.40 -0.38 -5.33
N LEU A 100 -6.80 0.45 -4.45
CA LEU A 100 -6.06 -0.08 -3.30
C LEU A 100 -6.94 -0.88 -2.33
N PHE A 101 -8.18 -0.43 -2.08
CA PHE A 101 -9.15 -1.18 -1.28
C PHE A 101 -9.56 -2.50 -1.93
N VAL A 102 -9.62 -2.55 -3.27
CA VAL A 102 -9.86 -3.80 -4.00
C VAL A 102 -8.68 -4.76 -3.81
N VAL A 103 -7.44 -4.28 -3.93
CA VAL A 103 -6.23 -5.12 -3.71
C VAL A 103 -6.19 -5.64 -2.28
N ARG A 104 -6.50 -4.80 -1.28
CA ARG A 104 -6.65 -5.22 0.11
C ARG A 104 -7.65 -6.37 0.26
N ASP A 105 -8.82 -6.25 -0.36
CA ASP A 105 -9.87 -7.26 -0.25
C ASP A 105 -9.47 -8.58 -0.93
N VAL A 106 -8.79 -8.50 -2.08
CA VAL A 106 -8.23 -9.68 -2.77
C VAL A 106 -7.29 -10.46 -1.85
N ILE A 107 -6.41 -9.78 -1.13
CA ILE A 107 -5.45 -10.40 -0.21
C ILE A 107 -6.13 -10.86 1.07
N ALA A 108 -6.88 -9.98 1.74
CA ALA A 108 -7.44 -10.23 3.06
C ALA A 108 -8.58 -11.25 3.07
N HIS A 109 -9.36 -11.32 1.98
CA HIS A 109 -10.45 -12.29 1.84
C HIS A 109 -10.07 -13.47 0.93
N ASN A 110 -8.80 -13.55 0.52
CA ASN A 110 -8.26 -14.59 -0.35
C ASN A 110 -9.17 -14.89 -1.54
N HIS A 111 -9.33 -13.92 -2.44
CA HIS A 111 -10.15 -14.11 -3.64
C HIS A 111 -9.66 -15.32 -4.42
N VAL A 112 -10.45 -16.40 -4.44
CA VAL A 112 -10.04 -17.68 -5.03
C VAL A 112 -10.18 -17.61 -6.54
N TRP A 113 -9.12 -18.05 -7.23
CA TRP A 113 -9.08 -18.18 -8.68
C TRP A 113 -8.79 -19.63 -9.05
N GLU A 114 -9.48 -20.13 -10.06
CA GLU A 114 -9.14 -21.38 -10.72
C GLU A 114 -8.29 -21.06 -11.95
N ALA A 115 -7.18 -21.80 -12.14
CA ALA A 115 -6.27 -21.56 -13.24
C ALA A 115 -5.73 -22.87 -13.84
N GLN A 116 -5.54 -22.87 -15.16
CA GLN A 116 -4.86 -23.92 -15.91
C GLN A 116 -3.53 -23.37 -16.44
N TYR A 117 -2.46 -24.16 -16.35
CA TYR A 117 -1.14 -23.77 -16.81
C TYR A 117 -0.45 -24.88 -17.60
N LEU A 118 0.50 -24.47 -18.43
CA LEU A 118 1.50 -25.34 -19.05
C LEU A 118 2.86 -25.07 -18.42
N TRP A 119 3.71 -26.09 -18.37
CA TRP A 119 5.10 -25.90 -17.99
C TRP A 119 5.93 -25.53 -19.22
N ASP A 120 6.69 -24.45 -19.12
CA ASP A 120 7.63 -23.96 -20.12
C ASP A 120 9.03 -23.87 -19.47
N ASP A 121 10.03 -24.46 -20.11
CA ASP A 121 11.37 -24.56 -19.53
C ASP A 121 12.11 -23.21 -19.42
N GLN A 122 11.68 -22.18 -20.17
CA GLN A 122 12.28 -20.84 -20.16
C GLN A 122 11.58 -19.90 -19.18
N VAL A 123 10.25 -19.94 -19.11
CA VAL A 123 9.44 -18.99 -18.31
C VAL A 123 8.71 -19.62 -17.11
N GLY A 124 8.82 -20.94 -16.93
CA GLY A 124 8.15 -21.69 -15.87
C GLY A 124 6.67 -21.93 -16.20
N MET A 125 5.78 -21.67 -15.25
CA MET A 125 4.34 -21.85 -15.48
C MET A 125 3.79 -20.75 -16.39
N LYS A 126 3.28 -21.16 -17.55
CA LYS A 126 2.58 -20.32 -18.53
C LYS A 126 1.07 -20.48 -18.37
N LEU A 127 0.35 -19.38 -18.17
CA LEU A 127 -1.09 -19.42 -17.92
C LEU A 127 -1.86 -19.68 -19.22
N VAL A 128 -2.76 -20.67 -19.20
CA VAL A 128 -3.68 -20.97 -20.30
C VAL A 128 -5.03 -20.31 -20.06
N PHE A 129 -5.54 -20.46 -18.83
CA PHE A 129 -6.86 -19.99 -18.43
C PHE A 129 -6.84 -19.59 -16.95
N ALA A 130 -7.58 -18.55 -16.60
CA ALA A 130 -7.88 -18.21 -15.22
C ALA A 130 -9.28 -17.61 -15.10
N ALA A 131 -10.05 -18.07 -14.11
CA ALA A 131 -11.34 -17.52 -13.75
C ALA A 131 -11.43 -17.26 -12.25
N LEU A 132 -12.09 -16.17 -11.89
CA LEU A 132 -12.42 -15.89 -10.49
C LEU A 132 -13.59 -16.79 -10.09
N GLU A 133 -13.46 -17.48 -8.96
CA GLU A 133 -14.47 -18.43 -8.49
C GLU A 133 -15.80 -17.74 -8.18
N SER A 134 -16.90 -18.47 -8.39
CA SER A 134 -18.25 -17.98 -8.13
C SER A 134 -18.40 -17.55 -6.66
N GLY A 135 -18.92 -16.34 -6.44
CA GLY A 135 -19.06 -15.75 -5.10
C GLY A 135 -17.94 -14.78 -4.70
N TYR A 136 -16.83 -14.72 -5.44
CA TYR A 136 -15.80 -13.69 -5.26
C TYR A 136 -15.99 -12.50 -6.22
N GLY A 137 -15.46 -11.34 -5.84
CA GLY A 137 -15.48 -10.12 -6.67
C GLY A 137 -16.80 -9.36 -6.58
N ASP A 138 -16.90 -8.47 -5.59
CA ASP A 138 -18.04 -7.58 -5.42
C ASP A 138 -18.21 -6.58 -6.58
N LYS A 139 -19.26 -5.75 -6.53
CA LYS A 139 -19.51 -4.71 -7.55
C LYS A 139 -18.32 -3.76 -7.72
N LYS A 140 -17.57 -3.50 -6.65
CA LYS A 140 -16.39 -2.63 -6.66
C LYS A 140 -15.24 -3.30 -7.41
N PHE A 141 -14.93 -4.56 -7.10
CA PHE A 141 -13.94 -5.37 -7.80
C PHE A 141 -14.19 -5.39 -9.32
N LYS A 142 -15.44 -5.67 -9.74
CA LYS A 142 -15.81 -5.73 -11.17
C LYS A 142 -15.60 -4.41 -11.92
N ARG A 143 -15.73 -3.27 -11.23
CA ARG A 143 -15.46 -1.95 -11.84
C ARG A 143 -13.97 -1.67 -12.02
N MET A 144 -13.12 -2.21 -11.14
CA MET A 144 -11.71 -1.83 -11.06
C MET A 144 -10.77 -2.84 -11.73
N ILE A 145 -11.24 -4.04 -12.05
CA ILE A 145 -10.44 -5.05 -12.74
C ILE A 145 -10.39 -4.80 -14.26
N ASP A 146 -9.20 -4.88 -14.82
CA ASP A 146 -8.94 -5.25 -16.21
C ASP A 146 -8.98 -6.79 -16.29
N HIS A 147 -10.03 -7.31 -16.90
CA HIS A 147 -10.27 -8.75 -17.00
C HIS A 147 -9.24 -9.48 -17.87
N VAL A 148 -8.63 -8.78 -18.84
CA VAL A 148 -7.64 -9.36 -19.75
C VAL A 148 -6.35 -9.61 -18.99
N ASN A 149 -5.87 -8.57 -18.29
CA ASN A 149 -4.59 -8.62 -17.60
C ASN A 149 -4.68 -9.06 -16.13
N ARG A 150 -5.90 -9.20 -15.59
CA ARG A 150 -6.19 -9.51 -14.17
C ARG A 150 -5.46 -8.56 -13.21
N LYS A 151 -5.47 -7.29 -13.59
CA LYS A 151 -4.85 -6.19 -12.85
C LYS A 151 -5.87 -5.11 -12.56
N THR A 152 -5.56 -4.21 -11.64
CA THR A 152 -6.32 -2.97 -11.53
C THR A 152 -6.12 -2.11 -12.78
N ARG A 153 -7.13 -1.36 -13.19
CA ARG A 153 -7.14 -0.65 -14.49
C ARG A 153 -6.15 0.51 -14.53
N GLN A 154 -6.08 1.29 -13.47
CA GLN A 154 -5.30 2.53 -13.42
C GLN A 154 -3.89 2.28 -12.87
N LEU A 155 -3.77 1.53 -11.77
CA LEU A 155 -2.50 1.29 -11.10
C LEU A 155 -1.76 0.06 -11.62
N GLY A 156 -2.41 -0.81 -12.39
CA GLY A 156 -1.79 -2.00 -12.97
C GLY A 156 -1.36 -3.04 -11.93
N ILE A 157 -1.98 -3.04 -10.74
CA ILE A 157 -1.63 -3.93 -9.63
C ILE A 157 -2.24 -5.31 -9.87
N ASN A 158 -1.50 -6.39 -9.64
CA ASN A 158 -2.04 -7.76 -9.79
C ASN A 158 -3.26 -8.00 -8.88
N LEU A 159 -4.32 -8.61 -9.43
CA LEU A 159 -5.53 -9.01 -8.69
C LEU A 159 -5.69 -10.54 -8.57
N PHE A 160 -4.75 -11.29 -9.15
CA PHE A 160 -4.57 -12.71 -8.89
C PHE A 160 -3.64 -12.84 -7.66
N PRO A 161 -4.12 -13.31 -6.48
CA PRO A 161 -3.35 -13.25 -5.23
C PRO A 161 -1.93 -13.81 -5.31
N THR A 162 -1.73 -14.94 -6.00
CA THR A 162 -0.43 -15.61 -6.15
C THR A 162 0.56 -14.79 -6.97
N ARG A 163 0.09 -13.84 -7.79
CA ARG A 163 0.94 -12.97 -8.61
C ARG A 163 1.35 -11.67 -7.92
N ILE A 164 0.80 -11.37 -6.73
CA ILE A 164 1.20 -10.19 -5.96
C ILE A 164 2.71 -10.23 -5.76
N CYS A 165 3.39 -9.15 -6.15
CA CYS A 165 4.85 -9.08 -6.24
C CYS A 165 5.40 -7.78 -5.68
N ARG A 166 6.74 -7.62 -5.73
CA ARG A 166 7.41 -6.44 -5.17
C ARG A 166 6.93 -5.14 -5.78
N GLU A 167 6.69 -5.13 -7.09
CA GLU A 167 6.28 -3.90 -7.78
C GLU A 167 4.87 -3.47 -7.36
N ASP A 168 3.97 -4.43 -7.14
CA ASP A 168 2.63 -4.14 -6.58
C ASP A 168 2.75 -3.44 -5.23
N ALA A 169 3.56 -3.99 -4.31
CA ALA A 169 3.79 -3.40 -2.99
C ALA A 169 4.36 -1.98 -3.07
N ARG A 170 5.28 -1.72 -4.01
CA ARG A 170 5.86 -0.38 -4.25
C ARG A 170 4.82 0.60 -4.76
N VAL A 171 3.97 0.20 -5.71
CA VAL A 171 2.90 1.05 -6.24
C VAL A 171 1.92 1.40 -5.13
N VAL A 172 1.42 0.42 -4.37
CA VAL A 172 0.51 0.62 -3.23
C VAL A 172 1.12 1.62 -2.24
N LEU A 173 2.37 1.40 -1.84
CA LEU A 173 3.04 2.24 -0.86
C LEU A 173 3.25 3.68 -1.34
N LYS A 174 3.64 3.88 -2.60
CA LYS A 174 3.81 5.21 -3.19
C LYS A 174 2.48 5.97 -3.23
N ILE A 175 1.39 5.32 -3.64
CA ILE A 175 0.07 5.96 -3.68
C ILE A 175 -0.41 6.28 -2.26
N ALA A 176 -0.24 5.37 -1.31
CA ALA A 176 -0.57 5.61 0.09
C ALA A 176 0.18 6.82 0.66
N VAL A 177 1.51 6.89 0.50
CA VAL A 177 2.29 8.04 1.00
C VAL A 177 1.87 9.35 0.35
N LYS A 178 1.60 9.36 -0.97
CA LYS A 178 1.06 10.56 -1.65
C LYS A 178 -0.26 11.01 -1.04
N PHE A 179 -1.16 10.08 -0.73
CA PHE A 179 -2.44 10.40 -0.08
C PHE A 179 -2.26 10.90 1.37
N LEU A 180 -1.35 10.30 2.13
CA LEU A 180 -1.07 10.73 3.51
C LEU A 180 -0.47 12.14 3.54
N LEU A 181 0.46 12.45 2.63
CA LEU A 181 1.00 13.80 2.45
C LEU A 181 -0.09 14.79 1.99
N PHE A 182 -1.03 14.36 1.14
CA PHE A 182 -2.19 15.18 0.80
C PHE A 182 -3.02 15.53 2.04
N LEU A 183 -3.30 14.57 2.92
CA LEU A 183 -4.01 14.83 4.18
C LEU A 183 -3.23 15.77 5.09
N GLU A 184 -1.92 15.55 5.24
CA GLU A 184 -1.04 16.41 6.03
C GLU A 184 -1.03 17.86 5.51
N ASN A 185 -0.96 18.05 4.20
CA ASN A 185 -0.96 19.36 3.57
C ASN A 185 -2.29 20.11 3.75
N LYS A 186 -3.41 19.40 3.95
CA LYS A 186 -4.69 20.02 4.32
C LYS A 186 -4.67 20.46 5.78
N ASN A 187 -4.16 19.62 6.67
CA ASN A 187 -3.95 19.96 8.07
C ASN A 187 -2.94 18.99 8.68
N ARG A 188 -1.83 19.49 9.23
CA ARG A 188 -0.82 18.66 9.92
C ARG A 188 -1.42 17.86 11.08
N ARG A 189 -2.49 18.36 11.70
CA ARG A 189 -3.25 17.65 12.73
C ARG A 189 -4.09 16.51 12.17
N TYR A 190 -4.15 16.21 10.87
CA TYR A 190 -4.83 15.02 10.35
C TYR A 190 -3.93 13.79 10.42
N PHE A 191 -2.71 13.90 9.90
CA PHE A 191 -1.74 12.83 9.93
C PHE A 191 -0.35 13.39 9.60
N TYR A 192 0.57 13.42 10.58
CA TYR A 192 1.91 13.99 10.39
C TYR A 192 2.91 12.90 10.02
N ILE A 193 3.22 12.75 8.72
CA ILE A 193 4.10 11.70 8.19
C ILE A 193 5.42 12.24 7.62
N SER A 194 5.47 13.51 7.21
CA SER A 194 6.62 14.07 6.48
C SER A 194 7.96 13.94 7.21
N ASP A 195 7.95 13.94 8.54
CA ASP A 195 9.12 13.94 9.40
C ASP A 195 9.23 12.66 10.25
N GLN A 196 8.60 11.57 9.80
CA GLN A 196 8.68 10.29 10.47
C GLN A 196 9.91 9.52 9.98
N TYR A 197 10.79 9.17 10.91
CA TYR A 197 12.02 8.43 10.62
C TYR A 197 11.87 6.94 10.86
N VAL A 198 12.51 6.16 9.98
CA VAL A 198 12.62 4.71 10.07
C VAL A 198 14.07 4.30 9.89
N ARG A 199 14.43 3.13 10.43
CA ARG A 199 15.74 2.51 10.18
C ARG A 199 15.66 1.69 8.89
N TYR A 200 16.50 2.01 7.92
CA TYR A 200 16.65 1.32 6.64
C TYR A 200 18.13 1.06 6.35
N ARG A 201 18.56 -0.20 6.24
CA ARG A 201 19.94 -0.64 6.05
C ARG A 201 20.91 0.04 7.01
N ASP A 202 20.54 0.01 8.29
CA ASP A 202 21.27 0.65 9.40
C ASP A 202 21.35 2.18 9.36
N GLN A 203 20.66 2.84 8.42
CA GLN A 203 20.57 4.29 8.33
C GLN A 203 19.22 4.78 8.84
N SER A 204 19.21 5.94 9.51
CA SER A 204 17.98 6.65 9.84
C SER A 204 17.59 7.53 8.65
N VAL A 205 16.43 7.25 8.05
CA VAL A 205 15.93 8.00 6.88
C VAL A 205 14.48 8.42 7.12
N ARG A 206 14.06 9.53 6.51
CA ARG A 206 12.64 9.88 6.50
C ARG A 206 11.88 8.85 5.66
N PHE A 207 10.77 8.34 6.21
CA PHE A 207 9.97 7.32 5.55
C PHE A 207 9.47 7.78 4.17
N VAL A 208 9.09 9.04 4.04
CA VAL A 208 8.62 9.62 2.77
C VAL A 208 9.72 9.63 1.70
N ASP A 209 10.98 9.89 2.10
CA ASP A 209 12.13 9.89 1.19
C ASP A 209 12.48 8.47 0.77
N LEU A 210 12.47 7.52 1.71
CA LEU A 210 12.63 6.09 1.42
C LEU A 210 11.63 5.65 0.34
N VAL A 211 10.34 5.92 0.54
CA VAL A 211 9.29 5.52 -0.41
C VAL A 211 9.45 6.20 -1.78
N ALA A 212 9.84 7.47 -1.80
CA ALA A 212 10.09 8.20 -3.05
C ALA A 212 11.24 7.60 -3.87
N SER A 213 12.23 7.02 -3.20
CA SER A 213 13.40 6.41 -3.84
C SER A 213 13.20 4.98 -4.37
N LEU A 214 12.15 4.28 -3.94
CA LEU A 214 11.90 2.90 -4.35
C LEU A 214 11.79 2.80 -5.89
N GLY A 215 12.54 1.87 -6.49
CA GLY A 215 12.52 1.63 -7.94
C GLY A 215 13.47 2.52 -8.76
N GLN A 216 14.21 3.42 -8.12
CA GLN A 216 15.42 4.03 -8.70
C GLN A 216 16.59 3.07 -8.36
N GLY A 217 17.40 2.66 -9.34
CA GLY A 217 18.38 1.57 -9.23
C GLY A 217 19.32 1.57 -8.00
N SER A 218 19.91 0.41 -7.72
CA SER A 218 20.74 -0.01 -6.56
C SER A 218 20.88 0.98 -5.39
N GLY A 219 20.40 0.59 -4.20
CA GLY A 219 20.31 1.44 -3.00
C GLY A 219 21.63 2.00 -2.42
N LYS A 220 22.80 1.81 -3.07
CA LYS A 220 24.01 2.59 -2.78
C LYS A 220 23.94 4.02 -3.35
N GLU A 221 23.30 4.23 -4.49
CA GLU A 221 23.15 5.58 -5.07
C GLU A 221 22.07 6.40 -4.35
N VAL A 222 21.02 5.72 -3.88
CA VAL A 222 19.93 6.35 -3.12
C VAL A 222 20.40 6.85 -1.76
N ALA A 223 21.14 6.04 -1.01
CA ALA A 223 21.72 6.44 0.27
C ALA A 223 22.67 7.65 0.12
N ASN A 224 23.52 7.66 -0.90
CA ASN A 224 24.40 8.79 -1.21
C ASN A 224 23.67 10.06 -1.68
N ARG A 225 22.48 9.94 -2.28
CA ARG A 225 21.63 11.09 -2.63
C ARG A 225 20.84 11.66 -1.44
N MET A 226 20.53 10.83 -0.44
CA MET A 226 19.81 11.25 0.76
C MET A 226 20.71 11.95 1.79
N ILE A 227 22.01 11.67 1.79
CA ILE A 227 22.99 12.30 2.70
C ILE A 227 23.38 13.71 2.23
N ASN A 228 23.19 14.03 0.95
CA ASN A 228 23.68 15.26 0.31
C ASN A 228 22.59 16.31 0.00
N LYS A 229 21.43 16.26 0.67
CA LYS A 229 20.37 17.28 0.61
C LYS A 229 19.95 17.70 2.01
#